data_AF-A0A4Y8XVH3-F1
#
_entry.id   AF-A0A4Y8XVH3-F1
#
_cell.length_a   1.000
_cell.length_b   1.000
_cell.length_c   1.000
_cell.angle_alpha   90.00
_cell.angle_beta   90.00
_cell.angle_gamma   90.00
#
_symmetry.space_group_name_H-M   'P 1'
#
loop_
_entity.id
_entity.type
_entity.pdbx_description
1 polymer ?
#
loop_
_entity_poly.entity_id
_entity_poly.type
_entity_poly.pdbx_seq_one_letter_code
_entity_poly.pdbx_strand_id
1 'polypeptide(L)'
;MELEERVAELERRLAALERVESPARPPRGERPGITADDALRPLRELEEQLAELEAPDGGVTYTGSVRLPTEQHYRWQFTELTGQLLDADWSVTVDCFAALGHAVRLRLLREILGGLRTAAELTALDDIGTTGQIYHHLRQLTGAGWLQTTGRGRYEVPAARVVPLLVMLSAARN
;
A
#
# COMPACT_ATOMS: atom_id res chain seq x y z
N MET A 1 46.76 24.20 3.02
CA MET A 1 47.15 23.02 3.83
C MET A 1 46.03 22.49 4.70
N GLU A 2 45.60 23.15 5.80
CA GLU A 2 44.55 22.58 6.68
C GLU A 2 43.19 22.36 5.99
N LEU A 3 42.79 23.28 5.10
CA LEU A 3 41.55 23.15 4.30
C LEU A 3 41.64 22.03 3.25
N GLU A 4 42.79 21.84 2.63
CA GLU A 4 43.01 20.79 1.62
C GLU A 4 43.02 19.41 2.26
N GLU A 5 43.63 19.28 3.45
CA GLU A 5 43.59 18.04 4.24
C GLU A 5 42.17 17.71 4.72
N ARG A 6 41.40 18.72 5.15
CA ARG A 6 40.00 18.54 5.54
C ARG A 6 39.12 18.14 4.36
N VAL A 7 39.35 18.68 3.17
CA VAL A 7 38.63 18.29 1.95
C VAL A 7 38.99 16.86 1.56
N ALA A 8 40.27 16.48 1.57
CA ALA A 8 40.69 15.11 1.25
C ALA A 8 40.16 14.07 2.25
N GLU A 9 39.99 14.44 3.52
CA GLU A 9 39.34 13.58 4.52
C GLU A 9 37.83 13.47 4.29
N LEU A 10 37.16 14.57 3.92
CA LEU A 10 35.73 14.56 3.59
C LEU A 10 35.45 13.73 2.32
N GLU A 11 36.28 13.86 1.29
CA GLU A 11 36.19 13.05 0.06
C GLU A 11 36.40 11.57 0.34
N ARG A 12 37.36 11.21 1.20
CA ARG A 12 37.55 9.81 1.62
C ARG A 12 36.37 9.26 2.40
N ARG A 13 35.77 10.05 3.28
CA ARG A 13 34.57 9.65 4.04
C ARG A 13 33.34 9.54 3.14
N LEU A 14 33.19 10.45 2.18
CA LEU A 14 32.11 10.41 1.19
C LEU A 14 32.24 9.18 0.29
N ALA A 15 33.44 8.88 -0.22
CA ALA A 15 33.69 7.70 -1.03
C ALA A 15 33.53 6.36 -0.26
N ALA A 16 33.67 6.38 1.06
CA ALA A 16 33.36 5.24 1.92
C ALA A 16 31.85 5.09 2.15
N LEU A 17 31.14 6.20 2.38
CA LEU A 17 29.68 6.24 2.49
C LEU A 17 29.01 5.80 1.19
N GLU A 18 29.43 6.31 0.03
CA GLU A 18 28.88 5.93 -1.28
C GLU A 18 29.09 4.44 -1.62
N ARG A 19 30.18 3.84 -1.13
CA ARG A 19 30.43 2.39 -1.25
C ARG A 19 29.53 1.55 -0.34
N VAL A 20 29.13 2.08 0.82
CA VAL A 20 28.19 1.42 1.74
C VAL A 20 26.74 1.62 1.29
N GLU A 21 26.42 2.76 0.68
CA GLU A 21 25.09 3.12 0.18
C GLU A 21 24.79 2.66 -1.26
N SER A 22 25.78 2.13 -1.98
CA SER A 22 25.56 1.40 -3.23
C SER A 22 25.50 -0.11 -2.97
N PRO A 23 24.36 -0.68 -2.54
CA PRO A 23 24.11 -2.06 -2.85
C PRO A 23 24.08 -2.13 -4.37
N ALA A 24 24.96 -2.95 -4.96
CA ALA A 24 24.90 -3.29 -6.36
C ALA A 24 23.44 -3.58 -6.71
N ARG A 25 22.84 -2.74 -7.56
CA ARG A 25 21.48 -2.93 -8.05
C ARG A 25 21.43 -4.36 -8.60
N PRO A 26 20.70 -5.31 -7.99
CA PRO A 26 20.64 -6.64 -8.55
C PRO A 26 20.08 -6.51 -9.97
N PRO A 27 20.56 -7.30 -10.93
CA PRO A 27 19.98 -7.32 -12.27
C PRO A 27 18.46 -7.48 -12.12
N ARG A 28 17.69 -6.56 -12.72
CA ARG A 28 16.23 -6.71 -12.82
C ARG A 28 15.97 -7.99 -13.59
N GLY A 29 15.74 -9.09 -12.88
CA GLY A 29 15.53 -10.40 -13.49
C GLY A 29 15.47 -11.55 -12.49
N GLU A 30 16.23 -11.48 -11.40
CA GLU A 30 16.19 -12.53 -10.36
C GLU A 30 15.65 -11.93 -9.07
N ARG A 31 14.42 -12.31 -8.71
CA ARG A 31 13.96 -12.16 -7.33
C ARG A 31 15.00 -12.88 -6.47
N PRO A 32 15.60 -12.26 -5.44
CA PRO A 32 16.35 -13.00 -4.43
C PRO A 32 15.47 -14.18 -4.02
N GLY A 33 15.95 -15.40 -4.24
CA GLY A 33 15.15 -16.60 -3.98
C GLY A 33 14.79 -16.61 -2.51
N ILE A 34 13.56 -16.21 -2.18
CA ILE A 34 13.01 -16.34 -0.83
C ILE A 34 13.10 -17.84 -0.52
N THR A 35 13.89 -18.21 0.47
CA THR A 35 13.97 -19.61 0.88
C THR A 35 12.59 -20.05 1.39
N ALA A 36 12.27 -21.34 1.35
CA ALA A 36 11.01 -21.82 1.91
C ALA A 36 10.86 -21.42 3.40
N ASP A 37 11.98 -21.34 4.11
CA ASP A 37 12.02 -20.88 5.50
C ASP A 37 11.73 -19.38 5.65
N ASP A 38 12.28 -18.54 4.76
CA ASP A 38 11.98 -17.11 4.74
C ASP A 38 10.53 -16.81 4.36
N ALA A 39 9.93 -17.65 3.50
CA ALA A 39 8.54 -17.50 3.08
C ALA A 39 7.53 -17.75 4.21
N LEU A 40 7.85 -18.68 5.12
CA LEU A 40 6.99 -19.03 6.26
C LEU A 40 7.29 -18.21 7.52
N ARG A 41 8.36 -17.43 7.55
CA ARG A 41 8.69 -16.57 8.70
C ARG A 41 7.51 -15.69 9.17
N PRO A 42 6.77 -14.97 8.29
CA PRO A 42 5.64 -14.16 8.74
C PRO A 42 4.51 -14.98 9.37
N LEU A 43 4.32 -16.23 8.92
CA LEU A 43 3.33 -17.13 9.49
C LEU A 43 3.74 -17.56 10.91
N ARG A 44 5.02 -17.92 11.11
CA ARG A 44 5.53 -18.30 12.44
C ARG A 44 5.46 -17.15 13.44
N GLU A 45 5.81 -15.95 13.01
CA GLU A 45 5.67 -14.73 13.84
C GLU A 45 4.21 -14.52 14.28
N LEU A 46 3.25 -14.80 13.38
CA LEU A 46 1.83 -14.76 13.71
C LEU A 46 1.43 -15.89 14.68
N GLU A 47 1.89 -17.13 14.47
CA GLU A 47 1.59 -18.27 15.34
C GLU A 47 2.09 -18.04 16.78
N GLU A 48 3.29 -17.49 16.94
CA GLU A 48 3.83 -17.10 18.24
C GLU A 48 2.96 -16.03 18.92
N GLN A 49 2.58 -14.98 18.19
CA GLN A 49 1.68 -13.94 18.69
C GLN A 49 0.31 -14.49 19.10
N LEU A 50 -0.26 -15.43 18.33
CA LEU A 50 -1.56 -16.03 18.64
C LEU A 50 -1.50 -16.99 19.83
N ALA A 51 -0.36 -17.67 20.04
CA ALA A 51 -0.14 -18.49 21.22
C ALA A 51 -0.10 -17.63 22.49
N GLU A 52 0.55 -16.46 22.46
CA GLU A 52 0.56 -15.50 23.58
C GLU A 52 -0.84 -14.95 23.91
N LEU A 53 -1.69 -14.80 22.89
CA LEU A 53 -3.07 -14.34 23.03
C LEU A 53 -4.06 -15.45 23.43
N GLU A 54 -3.58 -16.68 23.63
CA GLU A 54 -4.41 -17.86 23.90
C GLU A 54 -5.56 -18.01 22.87
N ALA A 55 -5.26 -17.77 21.58
CA ALA A 55 -6.22 -17.81 20.49
C ALA A 55 -6.12 -19.15 19.71
N PRO A 56 -6.77 -20.24 20.17
CA PRO A 56 -6.59 -21.58 19.60
C PRO A 56 -7.12 -21.72 18.16
N ASP A 57 -8.10 -20.89 17.77
CA ASP A 57 -8.66 -20.86 16.42
C ASP A 57 -7.78 -20.08 15.43
N GLY A 58 -6.69 -19.50 15.93
CA GLY A 58 -5.75 -18.70 15.18
C GLY A 58 -6.28 -17.33 14.75
N GLY A 59 -5.71 -16.80 13.68
CA GLY A 59 -6.08 -15.50 13.14
C GLY A 59 -5.46 -15.22 11.79
N VAL A 60 -5.83 -14.07 11.22
CA VAL A 60 -5.31 -13.58 9.95
C VAL A 60 -4.51 -12.31 10.23
N THR A 61 -3.29 -12.26 9.70
CA THR A 61 -2.48 -11.04 9.69
C THR A 61 -2.21 -10.59 8.27
N TYR A 62 -2.16 -9.29 8.07
CA TYR A 62 -1.57 -8.71 6.87
C TYR A 62 -0.76 -7.47 7.23
N THR A 63 0.32 -7.28 6.50
CA THR A 63 1.25 -6.17 6.69
C THR A 63 1.63 -5.55 5.37
N GLY A 64 2.04 -4.29 5.41
CA GLY A 64 2.53 -3.57 4.25
C GLY A 64 3.55 -2.50 4.64
N SER A 65 4.66 -2.49 3.92
CA SER A 65 5.61 -1.37 3.87
C SER A 65 5.55 -0.80 2.46
N VAL A 66 4.76 0.24 2.29
CA VAL A 66 4.38 0.78 0.98
C VAL A 66 4.98 2.16 0.79
N ARG A 67 5.63 2.36 -0.36
CA ARG A 67 5.99 3.68 -0.87
C ARG A 67 5.21 3.96 -2.14
N LEU A 68 4.39 5.00 -2.12
CA LEU A 68 3.62 5.44 -3.29
C LEU A 68 4.51 6.24 -4.26
N PRO A 69 4.11 6.36 -5.54
CA PRO A 69 4.80 7.23 -6.50
C PRO A 69 4.88 8.70 -6.07
N THR A 70 3.99 9.14 -5.17
CA THR A 70 4.01 10.48 -4.58
C THR A 70 4.96 10.61 -3.38
N GLU A 71 5.91 9.67 -3.22
CA GLU A 71 6.86 9.57 -2.09
C GLU A 71 6.21 9.49 -0.69
N GLN A 72 4.92 9.16 -0.64
CA GLN A 72 4.25 8.90 0.64
C GLN A 72 4.55 7.48 1.12
N HIS A 73 4.79 7.34 2.42
CA HIS A 73 5.16 6.07 3.04
C HIS A 73 4.09 5.63 4.03
N TYR A 74 3.68 4.37 3.92
CA TYR A 74 2.71 3.75 4.80
C TYR A 74 3.30 2.46 5.36
N ARG A 75 3.28 2.36 6.68
CA ARG A 75 3.57 1.11 7.41
C ARG A 75 2.31 0.72 8.14
N TRP A 76 1.86 -0.49 7.90
CA TRP A 76 0.62 -0.99 8.47
C TRP A 76 0.79 -2.45 8.83
N GLN A 77 0.26 -2.84 9.97
CA GLN A 77 0.07 -4.21 10.39
C GLN A 77 -1.31 -4.30 11.00
N PHE A 78 -2.03 -5.34 10.63
CA PHE A 78 -3.35 -5.64 11.17
C PHE A 78 -3.46 -7.13 11.40
N THR A 79 -4.04 -7.49 12.53
CA THR A 79 -4.26 -8.87 12.95
C THR A 79 -5.66 -8.99 13.50
N GLU A 80 -6.40 -9.99 13.06
CA GLU A 80 -7.76 -10.27 13.50
C GLU A 80 -7.89 -11.76 13.80
N LEU A 81 -8.52 -12.10 14.92
CA LEU A 81 -8.70 -13.48 15.34
C LEU A 81 -9.73 -14.16 14.44
N THR A 82 -9.54 -15.45 14.15
CA THR A 82 -10.45 -16.20 13.28
C THR A 82 -11.89 -16.15 13.79
N GLY A 83 -12.10 -16.36 15.08
CA GLY A 83 -13.43 -16.30 15.70
C GLY A 83 -14.10 -14.93 15.52
N GLN A 84 -13.36 -13.84 15.76
CA GLN A 84 -13.89 -12.48 15.59
C GLN A 84 -14.31 -12.21 14.16
N LEU A 85 -13.50 -12.64 13.19
CA LEU A 85 -13.79 -12.44 11.77
C LEU A 85 -15.00 -13.27 11.32
N LEU A 86 -15.17 -14.49 11.83
CA LEU A 86 -16.31 -15.36 11.51
C LEU A 86 -17.60 -14.90 12.20
N ASP A 87 -17.51 -14.31 13.39
CA ASP A 87 -18.65 -13.79 14.15
C ASP A 87 -19.08 -12.38 13.67
N ALA A 88 -18.24 -11.69 12.89
CA ALA A 88 -18.54 -10.38 12.36
C ALA A 88 -19.70 -10.41 11.35
N ASP A 89 -20.52 -9.34 11.35
CA ASP A 89 -21.52 -9.14 10.32
C ASP A 89 -20.87 -8.72 9.00
N TRP A 90 -20.70 -9.66 8.07
CA TRP A 90 -20.08 -9.39 6.77
C TRP A 90 -20.91 -8.49 5.86
N SER A 91 -22.20 -8.27 6.15
CA SER A 91 -23.05 -7.40 5.35
C SER A 91 -22.52 -5.97 5.31
N VAL A 92 -21.84 -5.52 6.36
CA VAL A 92 -21.20 -4.19 6.45
C VAL A 92 -20.05 -4.00 5.46
N THR A 93 -19.47 -5.10 4.96
CA THR A 93 -18.33 -5.08 4.03
C THR A 93 -18.78 -5.16 2.57
N VAL A 94 -20.07 -5.46 2.31
CA VAL A 94 -20.61 -5.65 0.95
C VAL A 94 -20.40 -4.40 0.10
N ASP A 95 -20.77 -3.21 0.59
CA ASP A 95 -20.61 -1.97 -0.17
C ASP A 95 -19.13 -1.64 -0.43
N CYS A 96 -18.27 -1.99 0.53
CA CYS A 96 -16.83 -1.82 0.44
C CYS A 96 -16.25 -2.68 -0.70
N PHE A 97 -16.60 -3.97 -0.79
CA PHE A 97 -16.16 -4.84 -1.89
C PHE A 97 -16.86 -4.51 -3.21
N ALA A 98 -18.16 -4.24 -3.18
CA ALA A 98 -18.93 -3.86 -4.36
C ALA A 98 -18.33 -2.63 -5.02
N ALA A 99 -17.79 -1.67 -4.26
CA ALA A 99 -17.08 -0.50 -4.78
C ALA A 99 -15.81 -0.84 -5.59
N LEU A 100 -15.12 -1.93 -5.25
CA LEU A 100 -13.91 -2.37 -5.95
C LEU A 100 -14.20 -3.24 -7.18
N GLY A 101 -15.38 -3.85 -7.27
CA GLY A 101 -15.80 -4.72 -8.38
C GLY A 101 -16.07 -4.04 -9.72
N HIS A 102 -15.41 -2.91 -10.04
CA HIS A 102 -15.62 -2.18 -11.30
C HIS A 102 -14.32 -1.58 -11.83
N ALA A 103 -13.99 -1.88 -13.09
CA ALA A 103 -12.72 -1.52 -13.73
C ALA A 103 -12.39 -0.02 -13.64
N VAL A 104 -13.37 0.85 -13.95
CA VAL A 104 -13.18 2.31 -13.88
C VAL A 104 -12.84 2.79 -12.47
N ARG A 105 -13.47 2.22 -11.42
CA ARG A 105 -13.20 2.61 -10.03
C ARG A 105 -11.80 2.18 -9.59
N LEU A 106 -11.37 0.99 -9.98
CA LEU A 106 -9.99 0.54 -9.73
C LEU A 106 -8.97 1.41 -10.47
N ARG A 107 -9.25 1.81 -11.71
CA ARG A 107 -8.39 2.75 -12.46
C ARG A 107 -8.32 4.11 -11.75
N LEU A 108 -9.45 4.68 -11.33
CA LEU A 108 -9.48 5.94 -10.58
C LEU A 108 -8.66 5.86 -9.28
N LEU A 109 -8.82 4.78 -8.50
CA LEU A 109 -8.01 4.55 -7.29
C LEU A 109 -6.52 4.48 -7.62
N ARG A 110 -6.13 3.78 -8.70
CA ARG A 110 -4.74 3.71 -9.16
C ARG A 110 -4.19 5.09 -9.49
N GLU A 111 -4.92 5.90 -10.26
CA GLU A 111 -4.44 7.24 -10.64
C GLU A 111 -4.37 8.19 -9.45
N ILE A 112 -5.29 8.06 -8.49
CA ILE A 112 -5.25 8.84 -7.25
C ILE A 112 -4.04 8.42 -6.40
N LEU A 113 -3.77 7.13 -6.23
CA LEU A 113 -2.53 6.68 -5.58
C LEU A 113 -1.27 7.12 -6.34
N GLY A 114 -1.38 7.26 -7.66
CA GLY A 114 -0.34 7.78 -8.55
C GLY A 114 -0.12 9.30 -8.46
N GLY A 115 -1.06 10.05 -7.88
CA GLY A 115 -0.89 11.46 -7.55
C GLY A 115 -1.91 12.42 -8.14
N LEU A 116 -2.86 11.96 -8.97
CA LEU A 116 -3.98 12.82 -9.39
C LEU A 116 -4.91 13.06 -8.21
N ARG A 117 -5.38 14.29 -8.03
CA ARG A 117 -6.13 14.68 -6.84
C ARG A 117 -7.46 15.32 -7.15
N THR A 118 -7.69 15.83 -8.35
CA THR A 118 -8.92 16.61 -8.64
C THR A 118 -9.81 15.89 -9.64
N ALA A 119 -11.12 16.16 -9.58
CA ALA A 119 -12.04 15.66 -10.60
C ALA A 119 -11.63 16.12 -12.01
N ALA A 120 -11.13 17.35 -12.17
CA ALA A 120 -10.67 17.87 -13.46
C ALA A 120 -9.53 17.02 -14.05
N GLU A 121 -8.50 16.73 -13.26
CA GLU A 121 -7.39 15.85 -13.67
C GLU A 121 -7.89 14.45 -14.04
N LEU A 122 -8.79 13.89 -13.23
CA LEU A 122 -9.32 12.54 -13.46
C LEU A 122 -10.23 12.47 -14.69
N THR A 123 -10.97 13.55 -15.00
CA THR A 123 -11.82 13.63 -16.20
C THR A 123 -11.04 13.90 -17.48
N ALA A 124 -9.79 14.37 -17.37
CA ALA A 124 -8.90 14.55 -18.52
C ALA A 124 -8.22 13.23 -18.95
N LEU A 125 -8.44 12.13 -18.22
CA LEU A 125 -7.91 10.82 -18.58
C LEU A 125 -8.74 10.20 -19.71
N ASP A 126 -8.04 9.78 -20.76
CA ASP A 126 -8.65 9.06 -21.87
C ASP A 126 -9.22 7.70 -21.41
N ASP A 127 -10.32 7.28 -22.04
CA ASP A 127 -10.96 5.96 -21.88
C ASP A 127 -11.47 5.61 -20.47
N ILE A 128 -11.73 6.61 -19.61
CA ILE A 128 -12.29 6.40 -18.26
C ILE A 128 -13.81 6.58 -18.21
N GLY A 129 -14.38 7.25 -19.21
CA GLY A 129 -15.82 7.49 -19.33
C GLY A 129 -16.14 8.98 -19.43
N THR A 130 -17.44 9.29 -19.47
CA THR A 130 -17.91 10.68 -19.50
C THR A 130 -17.68 11.37 -18.15
N THR A 131 -17.63 12.70 -18.16
CA THR A 131 -17.50 13.51 -16.93
C THR A 131 -18.53 13.11 -15.87
N GLY A 132 -19.80 12.93 -16.26
CA GLY A 132 -20.87 12.52 -15.33
C GLY A 132 -20.66 11.14 -14.71
N GLN A 133 -20.12 10.18 -15.47
CA GLN A 133 -19.76 8.85 -14.96
C GLN A 133 -18.63 8.94 -13.94
N ILE A 134 -17.62 9.78 -14.18
CA ILE A 134 -16.49 9.95 -13.25
C ILE A 134 -16.98 10.52 -11.92
N TYR A 135 -17.80 11.58 -11.91
CA TYR A 135 -18.38 12.09 -10.67
C TYR A 135 -19.24 11.05 -9.95
N HIS A 136 -19.99 10.24 -10.69
CA HIS A 136 -20.75 9.14 -10.11
C HIS A 136 -19.85 8.11 -9.42
N HIS A 137 -18.75 7.70 -10.05
CA HIS A 137 -17.79 6.75 -9.49
C HIS A 137 -17.04 7.31 -8.28
N LEU A 138 -16.62 8.58 -8.32
CA LEU A 138 -16.00 9.25 -7.19
C LEU A 138 -16.92 9.26 -5.97
N ARG A 139 -18.20 9.59 -6.17
CA ARG A 139 -19.21 9.55 -5.10
C ARG A 139 -19.40 8.13 -4.53
N GLN A 140 -19.43 7.10 -5.37
CA GLN A 140 -19.53 5.71 -4.89
C GLN A 140 -18.29 5.29 -4.08
N LEU A 141 -17.10 5.63 -4.55
CA LEU A 141 -15.84 5.36 -3.84
C LEU A 141 -15.76 6.12 -2.51
N THR A 142 -16.22 7.37 -2.47
CA THR A 142 -16.30 8.14 -1.22
C THR A 142 -17.34 7.55 -0.26
N GLY A 143 -18.53 7.19 -0.76
CA GLY A 143 -19.58 6.57 0.06
C GLY A 143 -19.16 5.23 0.66
N ALA A 144 -18.35 4.45 -0.05
CA ALA A 144 -17.77 3.20 0.45
C ALA A 144 -16.51 3.39 1.31
N GLY A 145 -16.07 4.63 1.55
CA GLY A 145 -14.89 4.94 2.37
C GLY A 145 -13.53 4.65 1.71
N TRP A 146 -13.50 4.38 0.39
CA TRP A 146 -12.27 4.21 -0.38
C TRP A 146 -11.58 5.52 -0.72
N LEU A 147 -12.36 6.61 -0.79
CA LEU A 147 -11.86 7.96 -1.00
C LEU A 147 -12.40 8.89 0.08
N GLN A 148 -11.63 9.92 0.41
CA GLN A 148 -12.12 11.08 1.14
C GLN A 148 -11.88 12.35 0.33
N THR A 149 -12.74 13.34 0.54
CA THR A 149 -12.55 14.67 -0.05
C THR A 149 -11.73 15.51 0.91
N THR A 150 -10.57 15.96 0.45
CA THR A 150 -9.80 17.00 1.12
C THR A 150 -10.16 18.38 0.55
N GLY A 151 -9.78 19.45 1.27
CA GLY A 151 -10.14 20.81 0.90
C GLY A 151 -9.86 21.13 -0.58
N ARG A 152 -10.74 21.95 -1.18
CA ARG A 152 -10.72 22.36 -2.60
C ARG A 152 -11.11 21.25 -3.60
N GLY A 153 -11.99 20.31 -3.22
CA GLY A 153 -12.50 19.30 -4.14
C GLY A 153 -11.44 18.27 -4.57
N ARG A 154 -10.47 18.04 -3.68
CA ARG A 154 -9.41 17.06 -3.87
C ARG A 154 -9.84 15.71 -3.32
N TYR A 155 -9.43 14.62 -3.94
CA TYR A 155 -9.68 13.26 -3.54
C TYR A 155 -8.37 12.58 -3.17
N GLU A 156 -8.42 11.80 -2.10
CA GLU A 156 -7.32 10.94 -1.69
C GLU A 156 -7.86 9.63 -1.12
N VAL A 157 -7.04 8.58 -1.19
CA VAL A 157 -7.30 7.35 -0.47
C VAL A 157 -6.89 7.59 0.99
N PRO A 158 -7.77 7.36 1.98
CA PRO A 158 -7.41 7.51 3.39
C PRO A 158 -6.17 6.66 3.73
N ALA A 159 -5.28 7.18 4.58
CA ALA A 159 -4.03 6.49 4.95
C ALA A 159 -4.28 5.04 5.42
N ALA A 160 -5.31 4.83 6.23
CA ALA A 160 -5.71 3.52 6.74
C ALA A 160 -6.24 2.55 5.67
N ARG A 161 -6.55 3.04 4.46
CA ARG A 161 -7.06 2.24 3.33
C ARG A 161 -5.98 1.91 2.28
N VAL A 162 -4.83 2.58 2.30
CA VAL A 162 -3.78 2.38 1.29
C VAL A 162 -3.25 0.95 1.32
N VAL A 163 -2.79 0.46 2.48
CA VAL A 163 -2.27 -0.91 2.60
C VAL A 163 -3.37 -1.96 2.38
N PRO A 164 -4.55 -1.87 3.03
CA PRO A 164 -5.64 -2.82 2.75
C PRO A 164 -6.04 -2.91 1.27
N LEU A 165 -6.10 -1.77 0.55
CA LEU A 165 -6.39 -1.75 -0.88
C LEU A 165 -5.37 -2.58 -1.68
N LEU A 166 -4.08 -2.39 -1.41
CA LEU A 166 -3.02 -3.14 -2.07
C LEU A 166 -3.00 -4.62 -1.69
N VAL A 167 -3.35 -4.96 -0.44
CA VAL A 167 -3.51 -6.34 0.00
C VAL A 167 -4.63 -7.04 -0.77
N MET A 168 -5.82 -6.46 -0.89
CA MET A 168 -6.91 -7.09 -1.65
C MET A 168 -6.57 -7.23 -3.14
N LEU A 169 -5.92 -6.23 -3.74
CA LEU A 169 -5.46 -6.32 -5.13
C LEU A 169 -4.38 -7.40 -5.31
N SER A 170 -3.53 -7.64 -4.31
CA SER A 170 -2.56 -8.73 -4.32
C SER A 170 -3.25 -10.09 -4.16
N ALA A 171 -4.18 -10.20 -3.22
CA ALA A 171 -4.93 -11.42 -2.94
C ALA A 171 -5.78 -11.87 -4.13
N ALA A 172 -6.40 -10.93 -4.85
CA ALA A 172 -7.19 -11.25 -6.05
C ALA A 172 -6.36 -11.72 -7.26
N ARG A 173 -5.02 -11.61 -7.20
CA ARG A 173 -4.10 -11.99 -8.29
C ARG A 173 -3.34 -13.29 -8.03
N ASN A 174 -3.33 -13.77 -6.80
CA ASN A 174 -2.54 -14.90 -6.32
C ASN A 174 -3.40 -16.16 -6.33
#